data_AF-A0A1G3PS13-F1
#
_entry.id   AF-A0A1G3PS13-F1
#
_cell.length_a   1.000
_cell.length_b   1.000
_cell.length_c   1.000
_cell.angle_alpha   90.00
_cell.angle_beta   90.00
_cell.angle_gamma   90.00
#
_symmetry.space_group_name_H-M   'P 1'
#
loop_
_entity.id
_entity.type
_entity.pdbx_description
1 polymer ?
#
loop_
_entity_poly.entity_id
_entity_poly.type
_entity_poly.pdbx_seq_one_letter_code
_entity_poly.pdbx_strand_id
1 'polypeptide(L)'
;MQDKHSKNVIAVVAMDRESCRLTNETGDIHYLKGITVEPYQYGGNNMSYLSVRLNIDKTALLIETELPFGVQTQSEFGTMEADKSSILNAVYDVIRERKMHPPENSYVAKKLAEGIDRILKKIGEEAGEVIIAAKNADPEEMGWEMADLIFHMWLVLGFYDLTPEIVFDKLIDRRK
;
A
#
# COMPACT_ATOMS: atom_id res chain seq x y z
N MET A 1 2.31 -10.47 13.28
CA MET A 1 2.90 -9.89 12.06
C MET A 1 1.88 -9.03 11.35
N GLN A 2 2.29 -7.90 10.79
CA GLN A 2 1.40 -6.93 10.15
C GLN A 2 2.01 -6.42 8.84
N ASP A 3 1.18 -6.22 7.82
CA ASP A 3 1.60 -5.58 6.58
C ASP A 3 1.78 -4.07 6.76
N LYS A 4 2.86 -3.52 6.20
CA LYS A 4 3.22 -2.11 6.36
C LYS A 4 2.19 -1.16 5.74
N HIS A 5 1.62 -1.50 4.60
CA HIS A 5 0.79 -0.60 3.80
C HIS A 5 -0.69 -0.67 4.18
N SER A 6 -1.24 -1.88 4.19
CA SER A 6 -2.64 -2.13 4.52
C SER A 6 -2.92 -2.11 6.02
N LYS A 7 -1.87 -2.25 6.85
CA LYS A 7 -1.99 -2.47 8.30
C LYS A 7 -2.80 -3.72 8.68
N ASN A 8 -3.05 -4.62 7.73
CA ASN A 8 -3.70 -5.89 8.01
C ASN A 8 -2.78 -6.81 8.81
N VAL A 9 -3.37 -7.55 9.75
CA VAL A 9 -2.67 -8.61 10.47
C VAL A 9 -2.48 -9.79 9.52
N ILE A 10 -1.23 -10.22 9.33
CA ILE A 10 -0.89 -11.33 8.44
C ILE A 10 -1.03 -12.65 9.18
N ALA A 11 -0.38 -12.75 10.34
CA ALA A 11 -0.29 -13.97 11.15
C ALA A 11 0.00 -13.63 12.61
N VAL A 12 -0.38 -14.54 13.50
CA VAL A 12 0.05 -14.53 14.91
C VAL A 12 0.86 -15.79 15.14
N VAL A 13 2.15 -15.61 15.39
CA VAL A 13 3.11 -16.71 15.52
C VAL A 13 3.75 -16.71 16.90
N ALA A 14 4.09 -17.90 17.40
CA ALA A 14 4.92 -18.03 18.59
C ALA A 14 6.39 -17.84 18.22
N MET A 15 7.14 -17.18 19.09
CA MET A 15 8.59 -16.99 18.94
C MET A 15 9.26 -17.27 20.27
N ASP A 16 10.37 -18.00 20.25
CA ASP A 16 11.26 -18.14 21.38
C ASP A 16 12.54 -17.31 21.18
N ARG A 17 13.49 -17.50 22.09
CA ARG A 17 14.77 -16.79 22.02
C ARG A 17 15.55 -17.15 20.74
N GLU A 18 15.44 -18.38 20.27
CA GLU A 18 16.19 -18.84 19.09
C GLU A 18 15.58 -18.28 17.81
N SER A 19 14.25 -18.29 17.68
CA SER A 19 13.58 -17.69 16.52
C SER A 19 13.78 -16.17 16.46
N CYS A 20 13.84 -15.48 17.61
CA CYS A 20 14.21 -14.08 17.67
C CYS A 20 15.66 -13.84 17.23
N ARG A 21 16.60 -14.70 17.68
CA ARG A 21 18.02 -14.61 17.32
C ARG A 21 18.21 -14.78 15.81
N LEU A 22 17.66 -15.84 15.24
CA LEU A 22 17.73 -16.11 13.79
C LEU A 22 17.10 -14.98 12.99
N THR A 23 15.95 -14.45 13.42
CA THR A 23 15.32 -13.30 12.74
C THR A 23 16.24 -12.10 12.65
N ASN A 24 16.92 -11.78 13.74
CA ASN A 24 17.86 -10.66 13.77
C ASN A 24 19.12 -10.91 12.94
N GLU A 25 19.60 -12.15 12.87
CA GLU A 25 20.81 -12.51 12.12
C GLU A 25 20.60 -12.60 10.61
N THR A 26 19.47 -13.17 10.18
CA THR A 26 19.20 -13.40 8.75
C THR A 26 18.49 -12.24 8.08
N GLY A 27 17.74 -11.42 8.83
CA GLY A 27 16.81 -10.44 8.29
C GLY A 27 15.43 -11.01 7.93
N ASP A 28 15.29 -12.34 7.92
CA ASP A 28 14.05 -13.07 7.63
C ASP A 28 13.31 -13.42 8.91
N ILE A 29 11.99 -13.30 8.91
CA ILE A 29 11.13 -13.62 10.05
C ILE A 29 11.19 -15.13 10.33
N HIS A 30 11.61 -15.52 11.53
CA HIS A 30 11.61 -16.91 11.99
C HIS A 30 10.62 -17.11 13.13
N TYR A 31 9.91 -18.24 13.13
CA TYR A 31 8.88 -18.55 14.13
C TYR A 31 8.93 -20.01 14.57
N LEU A 32 8.26 -20.30 15.69
CA LEU A 32 8.04 -21.65 16.16
C LEU A 32 6.89 -22.31 15.42
N LYS A 33 7.20 -23.41 14.71
CA LYS A 33 6.21 -24.31 14.13
C LYS A 33 6.16 -25.58 14.96
N GLY A 34 5.30 -25.57 15.98
CA GLY A 34 5.30 -26.60 17.02
C GLY A 34 6.54 -26.46 17.90
N ILE A 35 7.57 -27.28 17.64
CA ILE A 35 8.83 -27.30 18.42
C ILE A 35 10.07 -26.96 17.58
N THR A 36 9.91 -26.75 16.28
CA THR A 36 11.01 -26.38 15.37
C THR A 36 10.95 -24.89 15.06
N VAL A 37 12.12 -24.29 14.80
CA VAL A 37 12.21 -22.92 14.30
C VAL A 37 12.34 -22.96 12.78
N GLU A 38 11.43 -22.30 12.08
CA GLU A 38 11.38 -22.24 10.62
C GLU A 38 11.26 -20.77 10.16
N PRO A 39 11.79 -20.41 8.97
CA PRO A 39 11.51 -19.13 8.37
C PRO A 39 10.03 -19.04 7.97
N TYR A 40 9.41 -17.88 8.17
CA TYR A 40 8.07 -17.60 7.70
C TYR A 40 8.10 -17.37 6.19
N GLN A 41 7.28 -18.12 5.47
CA GLN A 41 7.19 -18.06 4.01
C GLN A 41 5.84 -17.55 3.55
N TYR A 42 5.84 -16.69 2.55
CA TYR A 42 4.64 -16.22 1.86
C TYR A 42 4.83 -16.29 0.35
N GLY A 43 3.90 -16.94 -0.35
CA GLY A 43 4.01 -17.14 -1.81
C GLY A 43 5.28 -17.89 -2.23
N GLY A 44 5.85 -18.73 -1.34
CA GLY A 44 7.10 -19.46 -1.58
C GLY A 44 8.39 -18.69 -1.30
N ASN A 45 8.31 -17.43 -0.85
CA ASN A 45 9.47 -16.60 -0.49
C ASN A 45 9.56 -16.42 1.02
N ASN A 46 10.79 -16.34 1.55
CA ASN A 46 11.00 -15.92 2.94
C ASN A 46 10.60 -14.46 3.10
N MET A 47 9.96 -14.15 4.23
CA MET A 47 9.53 -12.78 4.54
C MET A 47 10.57 -12.08 5.39
N SER A 48 11.12 -10.97 4.90
CA SER A 48 12.02 -10.13 5.68
C SER A 48 11.25 -9.12 6.54
N TYR A 49 11.70 -8.85 7.76
CA TYR A 49 11.06 -7.85 8.60
C TYR A 49 11.52 -6.43 8.24
N LEU A 50 10.64 -5.46 8.44
CA LEU A 50 10.95 -4.03 8.31
C LEU A 50 11.11 -3.34 9.66
N SER A 51 10.27 -3.70 10.63
CA SER A 51 10.35 -3.14 11.98
C SER A 51 9.86 -4.15 13.01
N VAL A 52 10.39 -4.03 14.23
CA VAL A 52 9.94 -4.81 15.38
C VAL A 52 9.67 -3.87 16.54
N ARG A 53 8.49 -3.99 17.15
CA ARG A 53 8.10 -3.23 18.34
C ARG A 53 7.64 -4.19 19.44
N LEU A 54 8.11 -3.97 20.67
CA LEU A 54 7.49 -4.59 21.84
C LEU A 54 6.22 -3.84 22.20
N ASN A 55 5.19 -4.56 22.63
CA ASN A 55 4.08 -3.94 23.33
C ASN A 55 4.51 -3.43 24.72
N ILE A 56 3.64 -2.68 25.38
CA ILE A 56 3.96 -1.94 26.61
C ILE A 56 4.44 -2.86 27.74
N ASP A 57 3.81 -4.02 27.90
CA ASP A 57 4.16 -5.01 28.92
C ASP A 57 5.30 -5.96 28.51
N LYS A 58 5.82 -5.80 27.28
CA LYS A 58 6.90 -6.61 26.69
C LYS A 58 6.61 -8.10 26.60
N THR A 59 5.34 -8.48 26.49
CA THR A 59 4.91 -9.88 26.30
C THR A 59 4.69 -10.25 24.83
N ALA A 60 4.60 -9.26 23.94
CA ALA A 60 4.33 -9.48 22.53
C ALA A 60 5.20 -8.59 21.62
N LEU A 61 5.56 -9.13 20.46
CA LEU A 61 6.23 -8.42 19.38
C LEU A 61 5.25 -8.12 18.25
N LEU A 62 5.23 -6.86 17.82
CA LEU A 62 4.66 -6.45 16.54
C LEU A 62 5.79 -6.39 15.52
N ILE A 63 5.80 -7.35 14.60
CA ILE A 63 6.70 -7.39 13.46
C ILE A 63 5.95 -6.84 12.25
N GLU A 64 6.44 -5.74 11.67
CA GLU A 64 5.97 -5.20 10.39
C GLU A 64 6.81 -5.75 9.25
N THR A 65 6.15 -6.11 8.15
CA THR A 65 6.75 -6.59 6.89
C THR A 65 5.98 -6.00 5.71
N GLU A 66 6.50 -6.14 4.50
CA GLU A 66 5.83 -5.72 3.26
C GLU A 66 5.48 -6.94 2.42
N LEU A 67 4.21 -7.07 2.04
CA LEU A 67 3.76 -8.12 1.13
C LEU A 67 3.93 -7.71 -0.34
N PRO A 68 4.13 -8.68 -1.25
CA PRO A 68 4.16 -8.41 -2.69
C PRO A 68 2.86 -7.75 -3.17
N PHE A 69 3.01 -6.81 -4.10
CA PHE A 69 1.91 -6.00 -4.60
C PHE A 69 0.78 -6.85 -5.21
N GLY A 70 -0.48 -6.50 -4.90
CA GLY A 70 -1.67 -7.12 -5.52
C GLY A 70 -2.02 -8.53 -5.04
N VAL A 71 -1.28 -9.12 -4.09
CA VAL A 71 -1.70 -10.40 -3.50
C VAL A 71 -2.81 -10.10 -2.50
N GLN A 72 -3.99 -10.70 -2.69
CA GLN A 72 -5.00 -10.71 -1.62
C GLN A 72 -4.34 -11.28 -0.38
N THR A 73 -4.29 -10.48 0.69
CA THR A 73 -3.82 -10.92 2.00
C THR A 73 -4.63 -12.15 2.42
N GLN A 74 -4.13 -13.35 2.12
CA GLN A 74 -4.47 -14.55 2.85
C GLN A 74 -3.80 -14.42 4.21
N SER A 75 -4.47 -13.66 5.06
CA SER A 75 -4.20 -13.67 6.48
C SER A 75 -4.65 -15.04 7.02
N GLU A 76 -3.95 -15.55 8.03
CA GLU A 76 -4.42 -16.70 8.80
C GLU A 76 -5.80 -16.46 9.45
N PHE A 77 -6.22 -15.19 9.52
CA PHE A 77 -7.53 -14.74 10.00
C PHE A 77 -8.60 -14.65 8.89
N GLY A 78 -8.34 -15.21 7.70
CA GLY A 78 -9.24 -15.19 6.55
C GLY A 78 -8.99 -14.02 5.60
N THR A 79 -9.82 -13.90 4.57
CA THR A 79 -9.82 -12.72 3.68
C THR A 79 -10.34 -11.52 4.45
N MET A 80 -9.43 -10.68 4.95
CA MET A 80 -9.77 -9.36 5.43
C MET A 80 -10.09 -8.49 4.21
N GLU A 81 -11.25 -7.83 4.20
CA GLU A 81 -11.55 -6.85 3.14
C GLU A 81 -10.38 -5.87 3.06
N ALA A 82 -9.95 -5.55 1.83
CA ALA A 82 -8.93 -4.53 1.62
C ALA A 82 -9.41 -3.26 2.33
N ASP A 83 -8.59 -2.77 3.26
CA ASP A 83 -8.90 -1.53 3.94
C ASP A 83 -9.07 -0.45 2.88
N LYS A 84 -10.29 0.08 2.75
CA LYS A 84 -10.56 1.16 1.79
C LYS A 84 -9.66 2.36 2.07
N SER A 85 -9.15 2.51 3.29
CA SER A 85 -8.18 3.55 3.63
C SER A 85 -6.81 3.34 2.97
N SER A 86 -6.43 2.10 2.60
CA SER A 86 -5.17 1.80 1.92
C SER A 86 -5.26 1.85 0.39
N ILE A 87 -6.44 2.10 -0.20
CA ILE A 87 -6.63 2.06 -1.65
C ILE A 87 -5.74 3.08 -2.38
N LEU A 88 -5.51 4.26 -1.79
CA LEU A 88 -4.68 5.30 -2.39
C LEU A 88 -3.20 4.89 -2.46
N ASN A 89 -2.70 4.17 -1.45
CA ASN A 89 -1.36 3.61 -1.50
C ASN A 89 -1.28 2.51 -2.55
N ALA A 90 -2.28 1.62 -2.60
CA ALA A 90 -2.33 0.57 -3.61
C ALA A 90 -2.35 1.12 -5.05
N VAL A 91 -3.14 2.18 -5.31
CA VAL A 91 -3.15 2.88 -6.60
C VAL A 91 -1.77 3.48 -6.93
N TYR A 92 -1.11 4.11 -5.95
CA TYR A 92 0.23 4.65 -6.15
C TYR A 92 1.26 3.57 -6.49
N ASP A 93 1.22 2.45 -5.79
CA ASP A 93 2.14 1.33 -6.02
C ASP A 93 1.97 0.75 -7.43
N VAL A 94 0.73 0.60 -7.92
CA VAL A 94 0.45 0.25 -9.34
C VAL A 94 1.11 1.26 -10.29
N ILE A 95 1.00 2.56 -9.97
CA ILE A 95 1.57 3.61 -10.81
C ILE A 95 3.09 3.48 -10.87
N ARG A 96 3.74 3.28 -9.71
CA ARG A 96 5.19 3.09 -9.61
C ARG A 96 5.65 1.82 -10.34
N GLU A 97 4.95 0.70 -10.14
CA GLU A 97 5.25 -0.57 -10.82
C GLU A 97 5.19 -0.39 -12.34
N ARG A 98 4.11 0.19 -12.86
CA ARG A 98 3.91 0.39 -14.31
C ARG A 98 4.84 1.45 -14.91
N LYS A 99 5.42 2.33 -14.09
CA LYS A 99 6.50 3.23 -14.52
C LYS A 99 7.82 2.48 -14.70
N MET A 100 8.16 1.58 -13.78
CA MET A 100 9.40 0.79 -13.83
C MET A 100 9.34 -0.36 -14.85
N HIS A 101 8.18 -1.02 -14.94
CA HIS A 101 7.95 -2.19 -15.79
C HIS A 101 6.72 -1.97 -16.67
N PRO A 102 6.81 -1.10 -17.71
CA PRO A 102 5.65 -0.69 -18.49
C PRO A 102 5.09 -1.85 -19.33
N PRO A 103 3.87 -2.34 -19.04
CA PRO A 103 3.20 -3.32 -19.89
C PRO A 103 2.71 -2.65 -21.18
N GLU A 104 2.77 -3.35 -22.33
CA GLU A 104 2.42 -2.79 -23.65
C GLU A 104 1.02 -2.13 -23.71
N ASN A 105 0.05 -2.65 -22.95
CA ASN A 105 -1.35 -2.17 -22.95
C ASN A 105 -1.76 -1.45 -21.66
N SER A 106 -0.81 -0.97 -20.87
CA SER A 106 -1.11 -0.29 -19.61
C SER A 106 -1.55 1.15 -19.80
N TYR A 107 -2.74 1.48 -19.32
CA TYR A 107 -3.25 2.86 -19.30
C TYR A 107 -2.29 3.83 -18.61
N VAL A 108 -1.77 3.46 -17.44
CA VAL A 108 -0.81 4.26 -16.68
C VAL A 108 0.48 4.48 -17.48
N ALA A 109 1.04 3.40 -18.06
CA ALA A 109 2.30 3.50 -18.80
C ALA A 109 2.15 4.46 -19.99
N LYS A 110 1.03 4.36 -20.71
CA LYS A 110 0.68 5.28 -21.79
C LYS A 110 0.57 6.73 -21.30
N LYS A 111 -0.14 6.98 -20.19
CA LYS A 111 -0.32 8.32 -19.63
C LYS A 111 0.99 8.96 -19.17
N LEU A 112 1.87 8.18 -18.55
CA LEU A 112 3.20 8.65 -18.18
C LEU A 112 4.07 8.98 -19.40
N ALA A 113 4.00 8.16 -20.46
CA ALA A 113 4.70 8.39 -21.71
C ALA A 113 4.18 9.61 -22.50
N GLU A 114 2.89 9.95 -22.34
CA GLU A 114 2.26 11.14 -22.92
C GLU A 114 2.81 12.48 -22.34
N GLY A 115 3.53 12.41 -21.22
CA GLY A 115 4.18 13.56 -20.59
C GLY A 115 3.29 14.34 -19.63
N ILE A 116 3.92 15.19 -18.82
CA ILE A 116 3.25 15.90 -17.72
C ILE A 116 2.10 16.79 -18.18
N ASP A 117 2.23 17.49 -19.31
CA ASP A 117 1.19 18.41 -19.80
C ASP A 117 -0.13 17.70 -20.08
N ARG A 118 -0.08 16.46 -20.58
CA ARG A 118 -1.27 15.64 -20.84
C ARG A 118 -1.95 15.19 -19.56
N ILE A 119 -1.15 14.85 -18.53
CA ILE A 119 -1.66 14.50 -17.20
C ILE A 119 -2.33 15.71 -16.54
N LEU A 120 -1.68 16.88 -16.59
CA LEU A 120 -2.22 18.12 -16.01
C LEU A 120 -3.50 18.59 -16.71
N LYS A 121 -3.60 18.39 -18.03
CA LYS A 121 -4.83 18.66 -18.78
C LYS A 121 -6.01 17.86 -18.23
N LYS A 122 -5.81 16.57 -17.95
CA LYS A 122 -6.83 15.71 -17.33
C LYS A 122 -7.25 16.25 -15.97
N ILE A 123 -6.31 16.65 -15.10
CA ILE A 123 -6.66 17.24 -13.79
C ILE A 123 -7.62 18.45 -13.95
N GLY A 124 -7.40 19.30 -14.95
CA GLY A 124 -8.29 20.43 -15.22
C GLY A 124 -9.68 20.01 -15.72
N GLU A 125 -9.75 18.97 -16.55
CA GLU A 125 -11.01 18.38 -17.04
C GLU A 125 -11.81 17.76 -15.88
N GLU A 126 -11.19 16.85 -15.12
CA GLU A 126 -11.84 16.13 -14.01
C GLU A 126 -12.29 17.10 -12.90
N ALA A 127 -11.51 18.15 -12.62
CA ALA A 127 -11.91 19.17 -11.66
C ALA A 127 -13.18 19.92 -12.11
N GLY A 128 -13.33 20.17 -13.41
CA GLY A 128 -14.54 20.74 -13.98
C GLY A 128 -15.74 19.80 -13.86
N GLU A 129 -15.53 18.52 -14.12
CA GLU A 129 -16.56 17.47 -14.02
C GLU A 129 -17.02 17.29 -12.57
N VAL A 130 -16.10 17.27 -11.59
CA VAL A 130 -16.44 17.28 -10.15
C VAL A 130 -17.32 18.49 -9.77
N ILE A 131 -17.01 19.69 -10.29
CA ILE A 131 -17.81 20.89 -10.02
C ILE A 131 -19.24 20.72 -10.54
N ILE A 132 -19.39 20.19 -11.77
CA ILE A 132 -20.69 19.97 -12.41
C ILE A 132 -21.49 18.90 -11.65
N ALA A 133 -20.87 17.75 -11.37
CA ALA A 133 -21.49 16.64 -10.64
C ALA A 133 -21.96 17.10 -9.25
N ALA A 134 -21.12 17.86 -8.54
CA ALA A 134 -21.47 18.44 -7.25
C ALA A 134 -22.64 19.41 -7.32
N LYS A 135 -22.69 20.25 -8.36
CA LYS A 135 -23.83 21.16 -8.60
C LYS A 135 -25.12 20.41 -8.98
N ASN A 136 -25.02 19.24 -9.61
CA ASN A 136 -26.16 18.41 -9.98
C ASN A 136 -26.66 17.50 -8.85
N ALA A 137 -25.90 17.39 -7.75
CA ALA A 137 -26.19 16.54 -6.60
C ALA A 137 -26.38 15.06 -6.96
N ASP A 138 -25.63 14.58 -7.97
CA ASP A 138 -25.56 13.18 -8.35
C ASP A 138 -24.39 12.51 -7.60
N PRO A 139 -24.66 11.63 -6.60
CA PRO A 139 -23.59 11.01 -5.82
C PRO A 139 -22.78 9.98 -6.61
N GLU A 140 -23.36 9.37 -7.65
CA GLU A 140 -22.68 8.38 -8.47
C GLU A 140 -21.69 9.07 -9.40
N GLU A 141 -22.16 10.09 -10.14
CA GLU A 141 -21.30 10.93 -10.98
C GLU A 141 -20.19 11.57 -10.14
N MET A 142 -20.53 12.16 -8.99
CA MET A 142 -19.55 12.76 -8.08
C MET A 142 -18.48 11.75 -7.64
N GLY A 143 -18.88 10.51 -7.34
CA GLY A 143 -17.94 9.45 -6.95
C GLY A 143 -16.94 9.13 -8.06
N TRP A 144 -17.41 9.02 -9.30
CA TRP A 144 -16.56 8.74 -10.47
C TRP A 144 -15.59 9.89 -10.75
N GLU A 145 -16.07 11.13 -10.82
CA GLU A 145 -15.23 12.28 -11.15
C GLU A 145 -14.21 12.58 -10.04
N MET A 146 -14.58 12.40 -8.77
CA MET A 146 -13.63 12.53 -7.67
C MET A 146 -12.54 11.45 -7.72
N ALA A 147 -12.90 10.22 -8.07
CA ALA A 147 -11.94 9.13 -8.21
C ALA A 147 -10.96 9.40 -9.35
N ASP A 148 -11.43 9.87 -10.51
CA ASP A 148 -10.58 10.19 -11.65
C ASP A 148 -9.67 11.39 -11.38
N LEU A 149 -10.18 12.43 -10.70
CA LEU A 149 -9.37 13.57 -10.26
C LEU A 149 -8.23 13.12 -9.33
N ILE A 150 -8.55 12.33 -8.30
CA ILE A 150 -7.55 11.81 -7.34
C ILE A 150 -6.54 10.91 -8.06
N PHE A 151 -6.99 10.04 -8.96
CA PHE A 151 -6.11 9.17 -9.74
C PHE A 151 -5.09 9.98 -10.56
N HIS A 152 -5.54 11.03 -11.26
CA HIS A 152 -4.63 11.88 -12.04
C HIS A 152 -3.69 12.71 -11.14
N MET A 153 -4.12 13.12 -9.94
CA MET A 153 -3.21 13.70 -8.93
C MET A 153 -2.12 12.71 -8.49
N TRP A 154 -2.48 11.43 -8.29
CA TRP A 154 -1.53 10.36 -7.95
C TRP A 154 -0.58 10.04 -9.11
N LEU A 155 -1.04 10.12 -10.36
CA LEU A 155 -0.18 10.02 -11.54
C LEU A 155 0.90 11.12 -11.57
N VAL A 156 0.58 12.34 -11.13
CA VAL A 156 1.58 13.43 -11.04
C VAL A 156 2.67 13.07 -10.02
N LEU A 157 2.31 12.52 -8.87
CA LEU A 157 3.29 12.03 -7.89
C LEU A 157 4.20 10.98 -8.50
N GLY A 158 3.63 9.97 -9.17
CA GLY A 158 4.38 8.93 -9.86
C GLY A 158 5.27 9.46 -10.99
N PHE A 159 4.80 10.46 -11.74
CA PHE A 159 5.58 11.10 -12.80
C PHE A 159 6.87 11.71 -12.25
N TYR A 160 6.80 12.40 -11.11
CA TYR A 160 7.93 13.06 -10.45
C TYR A 160 8.72 12.19 -9.44
N ASP A 161 8.39 10.90 -9.31
CA ASP A 161 9.00 10.00 -8.31
C ASP A 161 8.82 10.50 -6.86
N LEU A 162 7.70 11.18 -6.60
CA LEU A 162 7.31 11.65 -5.28
C LEU A 162 6.32 10.66 -4.66
N THR A 163 6.45 10.39 -3.37
CA THR A 163 5.59 9.45 -2.65
C THR A 163 4.37 10.15 -2.03
N PRO A 164 3.22 9.45 -1.83
CA PRO A 164 2.00 10.04 -1.27
C PRO A 164 2.17 10.69 0.11
N GLU A 165 3.19 10.31 0.88
CA GLU A 165 3.52 10.88 2.19
C GLU A 165 3.59 12.41 2.16
N ILE A 166 4.11 13.01 1.08
CA ILE A 166 4.19 14.47 0.97
C ILE A 166 2.80 15.14 1.04
N VAL A 167 1.77 14.47 0.55
CA VAL A 167 0.38 14.95 0.57
C VAL A 167 -0.23 14.64 1.93
N PHE A 168 -0.03 13.43 2.45
CA PHE A 168 -0.56 13.01 3.74
C PHE A 168 -0.06 13.88 4.89
N ASP A 169 1.23 14.24 4.90
CA ASP A 169 1.80 15.14 5.89
C ASP A 169 1.06 16.49 5.89
N LYS A 170 0.73 17.02 4.71
CA LYS A 170 -0.03 18.28 4.58
C LYS A 170 -1.50 18.14 4.97
N LEU A 171 -2.10 16.98 4.76
CA LEU A 171 -3.47 16.71 5.24
C LEU A 171 -3.51 16.53 6.77
N ILE A 172 -2.48 15.92 7.37
CA ILE A 172 -2.31 15.83 8.82
C ILE A 172 -2.20 17.22 9.43
N ASP A 173 -1.42 18.12 8.80
CA ASP A 173 -1.31 19.51 9.24
C ASP A 173 -2.65 20.25 9.20
N ARG A 174 -3.51 19.94 8.22
CA ARG A 174 -4.85 20.57 8.06
C ARG A 174 -5.94 20.01 8.97
N ARG A 175 -5.74 18.83 9.55
CA ARG A 175 -6.73 18.19 10.43
C ARG A 175 -6.84 18.89 11.80
N LYS A 176 -5.81 19.61 12.21
CA LYS A 176 -5.75 20.37 13.47
C LYS A 176 -6.64 21.60 13.41
#